data_AF-A0A7Y9NJ33-F1
#
_entry.id   AF-A0A7Y9NJ33-F1
#
_cell.length_a   1.000
_cell.length_b   1.000
_cell.length_c   1.000
_cell.angle_alpha   90.00
_cell.angle_beta   90.00
_cell.angle_gamma   90.00
#
_symmetry.space_group_name_H-M   'P 1'
#
loop_
_entity.id
_entity.type
_entity.pdbx_description
1 polymer ?
#
loop_
_entity_poly.entity_id
_entity_poly.type
_entity_poly.pdbx_seq_one_letter_code
_entity_poly.pdbx_strand_id
1 'polypeptide(L)'
;MQITDPLYTASMTDQQRAWFYAEYERAHKDEVVGFLLALFLGDFGIHHFYLRRNTAGIIYLIFFWTGIPAILGIIECFFMPGRVRQYNAALALYISNQILASSTPHSEPAPATSHCPDCSSPIDPSASFCPHCGATITHNHQTTQAAT
;
A
#
# COMPACT_ATOMS: atom_id res chain seq x y z
N MET A 1 -19.92 10.92 1.49
CA MET A 1 -19.91 9.75 2.37
C MET A 1 -18.62 9.86 3.17
N GLN A 2 -18.70 10.18 4.47
CA GLN A 2 -17.49 10.29 5.30
C GLN A 2 -16.98 8.88 5.59
N ILE A 3 -15.67 8.66 5.43
CA ILE A 3 -15.01 7.35 5.53
C ILE A 3 -14.62 7.09 7.00
N THR A 4 -15.47 7.58 7.88
CA THR A 4 -15.36 7.44 9.32
C THR A 4 -15.96 6.12 9.80
N ASP A 5 -16.39 5.24 8.89
CA ASP A 5 -16.96 3.96 9.27
C ASP A 5 -15.90 3.12 10.01
N PRO A 6 -16.20 2.66 11.24
CA PRO A 6 -15.28 1.86 12.03
C PRO A 6 -14.98 0.52 11.34
N LEU A 7 -15.74 0.13 10.32
CA LEU A 7 -15.57 -1.13 9.60
C LEU A 7 -14.13 -1.36 9.11
N TYR A 8 -13.47 -0.33 8.57
CA TYR A 8 -12.13 -0.47 7.98
C TYR A 8 -10.99 -0.31 9.00
N THR A 9 -11.27 0.31 10.14
CA THR A 9 -10.25 0.75 11.12
C THR A 9 -10.45 0.15 12.52
N ALA A 10 -11.47 -0.67 12.73
CA ALA A 10 -11.83 -1.23 14.05
C ALA A 10 -10.70 -2.01 14.73
N SER A 11 -9.81 -2.63 13.97
CA SER A 11 -8.70 -3.45 14.46
C SER A 11 -7.36 -2.72 14.50
N MET A 12 -7.32 -1.41 14.21
CA MET A 12 -6.09 -0.63 14.11
C MET A 12 -5.80 0.21 15.36
N THR A 13 -4.52 0.38 15.69
CA THR A 13 -4.05 1.39 16.67
C THR A 13 -4.23 2.81 16.15
N ASP A 14 -4.21 3.82 17.03
CA ASP A 14 -4.38 5.21 16.62
C ASP A 14 -3.32 5.70 15.63
N GLN A 15 -2.07 5.23 15.77
CA GLN A 15 -1.02 5.50 14.79
C GLN A 15 -1.38 4.88 13.44
N GLN A 16 -1.74 3.59 13.39
CA GLN A 16 -2.12 2.91 12.15
C GLN A 16 -3.33 3.56 11.47
N ARG A 17 -4.29 4.04 12.26
CA ARG A 17 -5.46 4.79 11.76
C ARG A 17 -5.06 6.09 11.08
N ALA A 18 -4.13 6.85 11.68
CA ALA A 18 -3.62 8.07 11.07
C ALA A 18 -2.93 7.79 9.71
N TRP A 19 -2.13 6.72 9.62
CA TRP A 19 -1.52 6.28 8.36
C TRP A 19 -2.57 5.84 7.33
N PHE A 20 -3.59 5.11 7.76
CA PHE A 20 -4.71 4.72 6.90
C PHE A 20 -5.39 5.93 6.27
N TYR A 21 -5.75 6.94 7.07
CA TYR A 21 -6.41 8.13 6.54
C TYR A 21 -5.49 8.92 5.61
N ALA A 22 -4.21 9.09 5.95
CA ALA A 22 -3.28 9.80 5.08
C ALA A 22 -3.12 9.13 3.70
N GLU A 23 -3.05 7.80 3.65
CA GLU A 23 -2.91 7.06 2.41
C GLU A 23 -4.22 6.99 1.62
N TYR A 24 -5.32 6.78 2.33
CA TYR A 24 -6.65 6.78 1.74
C TYR A 24 -6.96 8.13 1.06
N GLU A 25 -6.72 9.25 1.74
CA GLU A 25 -6.96 10.59 1.21
C GLU A 25 -6.14 10.88 -0.05
N ARG A 26 -4.93 10.32 -0.18
CA ARG A 26 -4.13 10.44 -1.41
C ARG A 26 -4.69 9.62 -2.57
N ALA A 27 -5.23 8.45 -2.28
CA ALA A 27 -5.59 7.47 -3.30
C ALA A 27 -7.06 7.52 -3.74
N HIS A 28 -7.96 8.01 -2.89
CA HIS A 28 -9.39 8.01 -3.15
C HIS A 28 -9.77 8.79 -4.41
N LYS A 29 -11.01 8.57 -4.86
CA LYS A 29 -11.54 9.15 -6.09
C LYS A 29 -12.88 9.80 -5.80
N ASP A 30 -13.06 11.03 -6.25
CA ASP A 30 -14.34 11.73 -6.15
C ASP A 30 -15.39 11.16 -7.11
N GLU A 31 -16.60 10.96 -6.60
CA GLU A 31 -17.76 10.52 -7.37
C GLU A 31 -18.16 11.56 -8.42
N VAL A 32 -18.10 12.84 -8.05
CA VAL A 32 -18.47 13.97 -8.91
C VAL A 32 -17.53 14.08 -10.09
N VAL A 33 -16.22 13.93 -9.88
CA VAL A 33 -15.23 13.93 -10.97
C VAL A 33 -15.51 12.76 -11.93
N GLY A 34 -15.79 11.56 -11.40
CA GLY A 34 -16.20 10.43 -12.22
C GLY A 34 -17.44 10.72 -13.08
N PHE A 35 -18.48 11.29 -12.46
CA PHE A 35 -19.71 11.69 -13.16
C PHE A 35 -19.46 12.73 -14.26
N LEU A 36 -18.70 13.78 -13.97
CA LEU A 36 -18.38 14.83 -14.95
C LEU A 36 -17.56 14.28 -16.13
N LEU A 37 -16.61 13.38 -15.86
CA LEU A 37 -15.85 12.70 -16.90
C LEU A 37 -16.75 11.85 -17.79
N ALA A 38 -17.72 11.13 -17.22
CA ALA A 38 -18.65 10.31 -18.00
C ALA A 38 -19.63 11.17 -18.83
N LEU A 39 -20.07 12.32 -18.30
CA LEU A 39 -20.98 13.23 -19.00
C LEU A 39 -20.31 13.93 -20.18
N PHE A 40 -19.13 14.52 -19.98
CA PHE A 40 -18.48 15.34 -21.00
C PHE A 40 -17.51 14.56 -21.90
N LEU A 41 -16.97 13.46 -21.39
CA LEU A 41 -15.88 12.71 -22.03
C LEU A 41 -16.23 11.23 -22.21
N GLY A 42 -17.53 10.90 -22.12
CA GLY A 42 -18.06 9.55 -22.25
C GLY A 42 -17.88 8.93 -23.64
N ASP A 43 -17.96 9.73 -24.71
CA ASP A 43 -17.73 9.27 -26.08
C ASP A 43 -16.32 8.71 -26.30
N PHE A 44 -15.32 9.35 -25.70
CA PHE A 44 -13.94 8.86 -25.70
C PHE A 44 -13.68 7.75 -24.67
N GLY A 45 -14.62 7.51 -23.75
CA GLY A 45 -14.46 6.52 -22.68
C GLY A 45 -13.44 6.87 -21.60
N ILE A 46 -13.07 8.15 -21.47
CA ILE A 46 -11.99 8.57 -20.56
C ILE A 46 -12.33 8.30 -19.09
N HIS A 47 -13.61 8.33 -18.74
CA HIS A 47 -14.11 8.01 -17.40
C HIS A 47 -13.73 6.60 -16.92
N HIS A 48 -13.47 5.63 -17.80
CA HIS A 48 -13.01 4.30 -17.38
C HIS A 48 -11.59 4.30 -16.84
N PHE A 49 -10.71 5.16 -17.36
CA PHE A 49 -9.33 5.29 -16.86
C PHE A 49 -9.27 5.90 -15.46
N TYR A 50 -10.27 6.71 -15.09
CA TYR A 50 -10.38 7.30 -13.75
C TYR A 50 -10.41 6.23 -12.65
N LEU A 51 -11.09 5.10 -12.90
CA LEU A 51 -11.17 3.95 -11.99
C LEU A 51 -10.18 2.83 -12.35
N ARG A 52 -9.13 3.14 -13.13
CA ARG A 52 -8.12 2.19 -13.62
C ARG A 52 -8.69 1.00 -14.42
N ARG A 53 -9.87 1.14 -15.02
CA ARG A 53 -10.48 0.13 -15.90
C ARG A 53 -9.97 0.29 -17.34
N ASN A 54 -8.67 0.15 -17.51
CA ASN A 54 -7.98 0.54 -18.75
C ASN A 54 -8.50 -0.20 -19.98
N THR A 55 -8.82 -1.50 -19.85
CA THR A 55 -9.34 -2.30 -20.97
C THR A 55 -10.64 -1.74 -21.53
N ALA A 56 -11.57 -1.32 -20.66
CA ALA A 56 -12.84 -0.73 -21.11
C ALA A 56 -12.61 0.63 -21.79
N GLY A 57 -11.73 1.46 -21.23
CA GLY A 57 -11.35 2.73 -21.84
C GLY A 57 -10.73 2.56 -23.24
N ILE A 58 -9.83 1.57 -23.41
CA ILE A 58 -9.22 1.26 -24.71
C ILE A 58 -10.28 0.81 -25.73
N ILE A 59 -11.24 -0.03 -25.32
CA ILE A 59 -12.34 -0.44 -26.20
C ILE A 59 -13.14 0.79 -26.67
N TYR A 60 -13.46 1.71 -25.78
CA TYR A 60 -14.16 2.95 -26.14
C TYR A 60 -13.35 3.80 -27.12
N LEU A 61 -12.04 3.96 -26.90
CA LEU A 61 -11.14 4.70 -27.81
C LEU A 61 -11.00 4.07 -29.19
N ILE A 62 -11.21 2.76 -29.36
CA ILE A 62 -11.18 2.11 -30.67
C ILE A 62 -12.51 2.31 -31.41
N PHE A 63 -13.63 2.33 -30.67
CA PHE A 63 -14.97 2.43 -31.23
C PHE A 63 -15.59 3.84 -31.19
N PHE A 64 -14.90 4.88 -30.70
CA PHE A 64 -15.46 6.23 -30.54
C PHE A 64 -16.03 6.79 -31.86
N TRP A 65 -15.38 6.52 -32.98
CA TRP A 65 -15.82 6.96 -34.32
C TRP A 65 -17.17 6.38 -34.76
N THR A 66 -17.66 5.33 -34.10
CA THR A 66 -18.97 4.74 -34.38
C THR A 66 -20.13 5.50 -33.73
N GLY A 67 -19.85 6.41 -32.78
CA GLY A 67 -20.86 7.13 -31.99
C GLY A 67 -21.66 6.24 -31.01
N ILE A 68 -21.44 4.92 -31.02
CA ILE A 68 -22.02 3.98 -30.04
C ILE A 68 -21.51 4.30 -28.62
N PRO A 69 -20.21 4.57 -28.40
CA PRO A 69 -19.69 4.95 -27.09
C PRO A 69 -20.34 6.19 -26.49
N ALA A 70 -20.73 7.21 -27.29
CA ALA A 70 -21.48 8.36 -26.79
C ALA A 70 -22.81 7.96 -26.11
N ILE A 71 -23.60 7.07 -26.73
CA ILE A 71 -24.88 6.63 -26.18
C ILE A 71 -24.65 5.80 -24.90
N LEU A 72 -23.69 4.89 -24.92
CA LEU A 72 -23.32 4.10 -23.74
C LEU A 72 -22.79 4.99 -22.61
N GLY A 73 -21.98 6.00 -22.92
CA GLY A 73 -21.42 6.96 -21.97
C GLY A 73 -22.50 7.72 -21.19
N ILE A 74 -23.58 8.13 -21.86
CA ILE A 74 -24.73 8.76 -21.19
C ILE A 74 -25.39 7.79 -20.19
N ILE A 75 -25.57 6.52 -20.56
CA ILE A 75 -26.14 5.51 -19.66
C ILE A 75 -25.19 5.26 -18.48
N GLU A 76 -23.89 5.11 -18.77
CA GLU A 76 -22.87 4.85 -17.75
C GLU A 76 -22.69 6.02 -16.77
N CYS A 77 -22.97 7.25 -17.18
CA CYS A 77 -22.92 8.43 -16.35
C CYS A 77 -23.74 8.27 -15.06
N PHE A 78 -24.93 7.65 -15.14
CA PHE A 78 -25.78 7.38 -13.97
C PHE A 78 -25.20 6.31 -13.02
N PHE A 79 -24.47 5.34 -13.56
CA PHE A 79 -23.85 4.26 -12.77
C PHE A 79 -22.46 4.63 -12.25
N MET A 80 -21.85 5.68 -12.80
CA MET A 80 -20.48 6.08 -12.49
C MET A 80 -20.28 6.41 -11.00
N PRO A 81 -21.15 7.20 -10.33
CA PRO A 81 -21.05 7.41 -8.88
C PRO A 81 -21.06 6.10 -8.08
N GLY A 82 -21.91 5.15 -8.48
CA GLY A 82 -21.96 3.81 -7.87
C GLY A 82 -20.64 3.03 -8.05
N ARG A 83 -20.05 3.08 -9.25
CA ARG A 83 -18.73 2.45 -9.51
C ARG A 83 -17.62 3.10 -8.70
N VAL A 84 -17.63 4.42 -8.55
CA VAL A 84 -16.64 5.14 -7.74
C VAL A 84 -16.75 4.74 -6.27
N ARG A 85 -17.98 4.62 -5.73
CA ARG A 85 -18.20 4.11 -4.36
C ARG A 85 -17.66 2.71 -4.17
N GLN A 86 -17.95 1.80 -5.11
CA GLN A 86 -17.44 0.43 -5.07
C GLN A 86 -15.90 0.38 -5.12
N TYR A 87 -15.29 1.19 -6.00
CA TYR A 87 -13.84 1.31 -6.11
C TYR A 87 -13.22 1.81 -4.81
N ASN A 88 -13.76 2.89 -4.25
CA ASN A 88 -13.29 3.48 -3.00
C ASN A 88 -13.44 2.53 -1.80
N ALA A 89 -14.52 1.73 -1.75
CA ALA A 89 -14.72 0.70 -0.72
C ALA A 89 -13.68 -0.43 -0.85
N ALA A 90 -13.39 -0.90 -2.08
CA ALA A 90 -12.36 -1.89 -2.33
C ALA A 90 -10.95 -1.36 -2.01
N LEU A 91 -10.68 -0.08 -2.34
CA LEU A 91 -9.44 0.60 -2.01
C LEU A 91 -9.22 0.70 -0.50
N ALA A 92 -10.26 1.05 0.27
CA ALA A 92 -10.19 1.09 1.73
C ALA A 92 -9.80 -0.28 2.32
N LEU A 93 -10.41 -1.37 1.85
CA LEU A 93 -10.07 -2.73 2.28
C LEU A 93 -8.63 -3.12 1.93
N TYR A 94 -8.16 -2.73 0.74
CA TYR A 94 -6.79 -2.99 0.34
C TYR A 94 -5.79 -2.28 1.25
N ILE A 95 -5.97 -0.98 1.48
CA ILE A 95 -5.07 -0.18 2.33
C ILE A 95 -5.12 -0.70 3.78
N SER A 96 -6.30 -1.04 4.30
CA SER A 96 -6.42 -1.56 5.66
C SER A 96 -5.65 -2.87 5.84
N ASN A 97 -5.79 -3.81 4.90
CA ASN A 97 -5.07 -5.08 4.94
C ASN A 97 -3.56 -4.90 4.86
N GLN A 98 -3.07 -3.94 4.05
CA GLN A 98 -1.64 -3.65 3.98
C GLN A 98 -1.08 -3.10 5.28
N ILE A 99 -1.77 -2.16 5.94
CA ILE A 99 -1.33 -1.57 7.20
C ILE A 99 -1.31 -2.60 8.33
N LEU A 100 -2.29 -3.50 8.35
CA LEU A 100 -2.30 -4.63 9.28
C LEU A 100 -1.13 -5.58 9.00
N ALA A 101 -0.89 -5.92 7.73
CA ALA A 101 0.21 -6.79 7.34
C ALA A 101 1.60 -6.20 7.63
N SER A 102 1.77 -4.88 7.46
CA SER A 102 3.02 -4.18 7.79
C SER A 102 3.20 -3.90 9.28
N SER A 103 2.16 -4.15 10.09
CA SER A 103 2.20 -4.02 11.54
C SER A 103 2.54 -5.32 12.25
N THR A 104 2.90 -6.37 11.51
CA THR A 104 3.75 -7.40 12.10
C THR A 104 4.90 -6.63 12.76
N PRO A 105 5.12 -6.83 14.08
CA PRO A 105 6.38 -6.42 14.64
C PRO A 105 7.39 -7.03 13.69
N HIS A 106 8.24 -6.21 13.08
CA HIS A 106 9.55 -6.71 12.79
C HIS A 106 10.00 -7.30 14.14
N SER A 107 9.90 -8.62 14.28
CA SER A 107 11.07 -9.39 14.62
C SER A 107 12.12 -9.02 13.56
N GLU A 108 12.62 -7.79 13.65
CA GLU A 108 14.04 -7.56 13.60
C GLU A 108 14.59 -8.69 14.45
N PRO A 109 15.33 -9.65 13.87
CA PRO A 109 15.90 -10.72 14.66
C PRO A 109 16.55 -10.00 15.82
N ALA A 110 16.01 -10.21 17.04
CA ALA A 110 16.45 -9.49 18.23
C ALA A 110 17.98 -9.51 18.14
N PRO A 111 18.65 -8.33 18.12
CA PRO A 111 20.07 -8.29 17.86
C PRO A 111 20.67 -9.33 18.78
N ALA A 112 21.31 -10.35 18.21
CA ALA A 112 21.81 -11.47 19.00
C ALA A 112 22.97 -10.92 19.83
N THR A 113 22.66 -10.25 20.94
CA THR A 113 23.62 -9.50 21.73
C THR A 113 24.59 -10.50 22.31
N SER A 114 25.82 -10.49 21.82
CA SER A 114 26.92 -11.18 22.45
C SER A 114 27.48 -10.28 23.56
N HIS A 115 28.09 -10.85 24.58
CA HIS A 115 28.77 -10.08 25.61
C HIS A 115 30.24 -9.92 25.25
N CYS A 116 30.79 -8.74 25.51
CA CYS A 116 32.23 -8.51 25.37
C CYS A 116 33.00 -9.44 26.34
N PRO A 117 34.00 -10.20 25.89
CA PRO A 117 34.73 -11.15 26.76
C PRO A 117 35.61 -10.47 27.81
N ASP A 118 35.89 -9.18 27.66
CA ASP A 118 36.82 -8.44 28.53
C ASP A 118 36.07 -7.62 29.61
N CYS A 119 35.02 -6.90 29.23
CA CYS A 119 34.24 -6.07 30.18
C CYS A 119 32.79 -6.52 30.39
N SER A 120 32.34 -7.59 29.73
CA SER A 120 30.98 -8.16 29.83
C SER A 120 29.83 -7.25 29.35
N SER A 121 30.11 -6.08 28.77
CA SER A 121 29.06 -5.22 28.22
C SER A 121 28.35 -5.89 27.04
N PRO A 122 27.04 -5.72 26.86
CA PRO A 122 26.34 -6.20 25.66
C PRO A 122 26.89 -5.48 24.42
N ILE A 123 27.15 -6.24 23.37
CA ILE A 123 27.66 -5.74 22.09
C ILE A 123 26.88 -6.36 20.92
N ASP A 124 26.86 -5.65 19.80
CA ASP A 124 26.37 -6.21 18.55
C ASP A 124 27.31 -7.35 18.09
N PRO A 125 26.78 -8.50 17.67
CA PRO A 125 27.59 -9.65 17.25
C PRO A 125 28.40 -9.40 15.97
N SER A 126 28.20 -8.28 15.26
CA SER A 126 28.99 -7.82 14.13
C SER A 126 30.01 -6.72 14.47
N ALA A 127 30.05 -6.25 15.74
CA ALA A 127 30.97 -5.20 16.16
C ALA A 127 32.42 -5.70 16.22
N SER A 128 33.33 -5.04 15.51
CA SER A 128 34.77 -5.39 15.53
C SER A 128 35.49 -4.91 16.80
N PHE A 129 34.91 -3.94 17.52
CA PHE A 129 35.48 -3.33 18.73
C PHE A 129 34.39 -3.08 19.78
N CYS A 130 34.71 -3.25 21.06
CA CYS A 130 33.82 -2.95 22.18
C CYS A 130 33.79 -1.43 22.44
N PRO A 131 32.61 -0.77 22.47
CA PRO A 131 32.49 0.66 22.72
C PRO A 131 32.71 1.05 24.20
N HIS A 132 32.70 0.09 25.12
CA HIS A 132 32.86 0.36 26.55
C HIS A 132 34.31 0.26 27.04
N CYS A 133 35.04 -0.79 26.63
CA CYS A 133 36.43 -0.99 27.07
C CYS A 133 37.48 -0.89 25.95
N GLY A 134 37.05 -0.84 24.68
CA GLY A 134 37.96 -0.77 23.52
C GLY A 134 38.56 -2.11 23.08
N ALA A 135 38.21 -3.24 23.72
CA ALA A 135 38.70 -4.56 23.32
C ALA A 135 38.26 -4.94 21.90
N THR A 136 39.14 -5.58 21.16
CA THR A 136 38.85 -6.13 19.82
C THR A 136 38.00 -7.39 19.92
N ILE A 137 36.95 -7.50 19.12
CA ILE A 137 36.07 -8.66 19.10
C ILE A 137 36.55 -9.61 18.00
N THR A 138 37.22 -10.69 18.39
CA THR A 138 37.61 -11.75 17.45
C THR A 138 36.38 -12.62 17.17
N HIS A 139 35.73 -12.41 16.02
CA HIS A 139 34.72 -13.34 15.54
C HIS A 139 35.41 -14.67 15.21
N ASN A 140 35.23 -15.66 16.08
CA ASN A 140 35.76 -17.01 15.85
C ASN A 140 34.90 -17.67 14.75
N HIS A 141 35.14 -17.30 13.49
CA HIS A 141 34.58 -18.03 12.35
C HIS A 141 35.20 -19.42 12.40
N GLN A 142 34.47 -20.38 12.97
CA GLN A 142 34.75 -21.80 12.79
C GLN A 142 34.49 -22.10 11.31
N THR A 143 35.51 -21.87 10.48
CA THR A 143 35.59 -22.40 9.13
C THR A 143 35.45 -23.91 9.25
N THR A 144 34.32 -24.44 8.79
CA THR A 144 34.14 -25.85 8.50
C THR A 144 35.33 -26.33 7.67
N GLN A 145 36.30 -26.97 8.32
CA GLN A 145 37.28 -27.80 7.65
C GLN A 145 36.52 -29.02 7.14
N ALA A 146 36.37 -29.07 5.82
CA ALA A 146 35.97 -30.24 5.09
C ALA A 146 36.94 -31.39 5.43
N ALA A 147 36.40 -32.40 6.10
CA ALA A 147 37.05 -33.70 6.18
C ALA A 147 36.86 -34.41 4.84
N THR A 148 38.00 -34.75 4.24
CA THR A 148 38.22 -35.62 3.08
C THR A 148 37.54 -36.97 3.18
#